data_AF-A0A1U6J5Q5-F1
#
_entry.id   AF-A0A1U6J5Q5-F1
#
_cell.length_a   1.000
_cell.length_b   1.000
_cell.length_c   1.000
_cell.angle_alpha   90.00
_cell.angle_beta   90.00
_cell.angle_gamma   90.00
#
_symmetry.space_group_name_H-M   'P 1'
#
loop_
_entity.id
_entity.type
_entity.pdbx_description
1 polymer ?
#
loop_
_entity_poly.entity_id
_entity_poly.type
_entity_poly.pdbx_seq_one_letter_code
_entity_poly.pdbx_strand_id
1 'polypeptide(L)' 'MAERGNTKHNSELDDQMQHETQGVVRGNQPAHAEEWRETEPFPDDTDPNEVREALNPVASPDPLDDEEGEQ' A
#
# COMPACT_ATOMS: atom_id res chain seq x y z
N MET A 1 24.07 18.20 9.01
CA MET A 1 22.65 18.00 8.64
C MET A 1 22.06 19.36 8.39
N ALA A 2 21.63 19.63 7.17
CA ALA A 2 20.78 20.77 6.85
C ALA A 2 19.92 20.30 5.68
N GLU A 3 18.66 20.04 5.97
CA GLU A 3 17.62 19.75 4.98
C GLU A 3 17.64 20.84 3.89
N ARG A 4 17.92 20.46 2.65
CA ARG A 4 17.67 21.35 1.53
C ARG A 4 16.16 21.40 1.34
N GLY A 5 15.52 22.38 1.97
CA GLY A 5 14.13 22.74 1.69
C GLY A 5 13.95 23.19 0.24
N ASN A 6 12.70 23.42 -0.15
CA ASN A 6 12.32 23.89 -1.47
C ASN A 6 12.88 25.30 -1.75
N THR A 7 13.59 25.48 -2.86
CA THR A 7 14.14 26.80 -3.25
C THR A 7 13.15 27.65 -4.04
N LYS A 8 11.97 27.11 -4.38
CA LYS A 8 10.96 27.78 -5.21
C LYS A 8 9.95 28.58 -4.38
N HIS A 9 9.60 28.09 -3.19
CA HIS A 9 8.56 28.64 -2.32
C HIS A 9 9.12 28.90 -0.91
N ASN A 10 8.48 29.80 -0.15
CA ASN A 10 8.80 30.03 1.26
C ASN A 10 8.31 28.86 2.13
N SER A 11 8.93 28.66 3.30
CA SER A 11 8.62 27.53 4.20
C SER A 11 7.13 27.44 4.55
N GLU A 12 6.48 28.57 4.84
CA GLU A 12 5.06 28.61 5.19
C GLU A 12 4.14 28.12 4.04
N LEU A 13 4.47 28.49 2.79
CA LEU A 13 3.72 28.02 1.63
C LEU A 13 3.97 26.54 1.35
N ASP A 14 5.20 26.07 1.57
CA ASP A 14 5.55 24.67 1.47
C ASP A 14 4.78 23.81 2.47
N ASP A 15 4.66 24.27 3.73
CA ASP A 15 3.87 23.60 4.77
C ASP A 15 2.39 23.52 4.40
N GLN A 16 1.84 24.60 3.81
CA GLN A 16 0.46 24.63 3.33
C GLN A 16 0.22 23.66 2.17
N MET A 17 1.09 23.66 1.16
CA MET A 17 0.99 22.73 0.03
C MET A 17 1.16 21.28 0.47
N GLN A 18 2.06 21.02 1.43
CA GLN A 18 2.22 19.69 2.02
C GLN A 18 0.91 19.25 2.68
N HIS A 19 0.27 20.12 3.44
CA HIS A 19 -1.00 19.80 4.11
C HIS A 19 -2.10 19.44 3.11
N GLU A 20 -2.21 20.19 2.00
CA GLU A 20 -3.19 19.91 0.94
C GLU A 20 -2.91 18.59 0.21
N THR A 21 -1.63 18.29 -0.05
CA THR A 21 -1.22 17.12 -0.82
C THR A 21 -1.15 15.84 0.04
N GLN A 22 -1.02 15.98 1.37
CA GLN A 22 -0.84 14.86 2.30
C GLN A 22 -1.99 13.85 2.22
N GLY A 23 -3.24 14.31 2.04
CA GLY A 23 -4.39 13.42 1.90
C GLY A 23 -4.30 12.50 0.69
N VAL A 24 -3.81 13.02 -0.45
CA VAL A 24 -3.64 12.25 -1.69
C VAL A 24 -2.45 11.29 -1.59
N VAL A 25 -1.35 11.71 -0.97
CA VAL A 25 -0.14 10.88 -0.83
C VAL A 25 -0.33 9.76 0.19
N ARG A 26 -1.08 10.02 1.27
CA ARG A 26 -1.33 9.03 2.33
C ARG A 26 -2.53 8.14 2.01
N GLY A 27 -3.47 8.63 1.19
CA GLY A 27 -4.64 7.87 0.76
C GLY A 27 -4.24 6.68 -0.12
N ASN A 28 -4.73 5.49 0.22
CA ASN A 28 -4.53 4.29 -0.58
C ASN A 28 -5.52 4.17 -1.75
N GLN A 29 -6.51 5.08 -1.83
CA GLN A 29 -7.58 5.04 -2.84
C GLN A 29 -7.53 6.24 -3.80
N PRO A 30 -7.91 6.04 -5.07
CA PRO A 30 -8.00 7.11 -6.05
C PRO A 30 -9.02 8.16 -5.59
N ALA A 31 -8.67 9.44 -5.70
CA ALA A 31 -9.50 10.55 -5.22
C ALA A 31 -10.84 10.71 -5.96
N HIS A 32 -11.01 10.07 -7.13
CA HIS A 32 -12.22 10.05 -7.95
C HIS A 32 -12.03 9.08 -9.12
N ALA A 33 -12.36 7.80 -8.96
CA ALA A 33 -12.63 6.95 -10.12
C ALA A 33 -14.16 6.83 -10.24
N GLU A 34 -14.67 6.61 -11.46
CA GLU A 34 -16.07 6.19 -11.58
C GLU A 34 -16.19 4.82 -10.88
N GLU A 35 -17.26 4.58 -10.11
CA GLU A 35 -17.41 3.39 -9.25
C GLU A 35 -17.06 2.07 -9.96
N TRP A 36 -17.44 1.94 -11.24
CA TRP A 36 -17.18 0.76 -12.06
C TRP A 36 -15.72 0.59 -12.52
N ARG A 37 -14.88 1.59 -12.30
CA ARG A 37 -13.41 1.57 -12.53
C ARG A 37 -12.63 1.50 -11.23
N GLU A 38 -13.28 1.63 -10.08
CA GLU A 38 -12.63 1.51 -8.79
C GLU A 38 -12.18 0.06 -8.58
N THR A 39 -10.94 -0.10 -8.14
CA THR A 39 -10.46 -1.42 -7.69
C THR A 39 -11.06 -1.69 -6.32
N GLU A 40 -11.44 -2.94 -6.07
CA GLU A 40 -11.93 -3.35 -4.75
C GLU A 40 -10.89 -3.03 -3.65
N PRO A 41 -11.33 -2.63 -2.44
CA PRO A 41 -10.44 -2.31 -1.36
C PRO A 41 -9.64 -3.54 -0.92
N PHE A 42 -8.44 -3.32 -0.40
CA PHE A 42 -7.67 -4.39 0.23
C PHE A 42 -8.39 -4.89 1.49
N PRO A 43 -8.41 -6.21 1.73
CA PRO A 43 -8.97 -6.78 2.95
C PRO A 43 -8.36 -6.21 4.22
N ASP A 44 -9.21 -5.94 5.21
CA ASP A 44 -8.85 -5.26 6.45
C ASP A 44 -9.19 -6.09 7.71
N ASP A 45 -9.15 -5.46 8.88
CA ASP A 45 -9.44 -6.11 10.17
C ASP A 45 -10.89 -6.57 10.35
N THR A 46 -11.79 -6.12 9.49
CA THR A 46 -13.21 -6.49 9.50
C THR A 46 -13.50 -7.72 8.64
N ASP A 47 -12.58 -8.11 7.76
CA ASP A 47 -12.71 -9.26 6.88
C ASP A 47 -12.34 -10.60 7.56
N PRO A 48 -12.87 -11.73 7.06
CA PRO A 48 -12.51 -13.06 7.55
C PRO A 48 -11.01 -13.34 7.45
N ASN A 49 -10.45 -14.02 8.45
CA ASN A 49 -9.01 -14.31 8.51
C ASN A 49 -8.48 -15.07 7.27
N GLU A 50 -9.29 -15.98 6.72
CA GLU A 50 -8.97 -16.72 5.49
C GLU A 50 -8.67 -15.79 4.30
N VAL A 51 -9.45 -14.72 4.13
CA VAL A 51 -9.30 -13.74 3.06
C VAL A 51 -7.99 -12.96 3.21
N ARG A 52 -7.64 -12.62 4.45
CA ARG A 52 -6.42 -11.89 4.80
C ARG A 52 -5.17 -12.75 4.63
N GLU A 53 -5.27 -14.03 4.98
CA GLU A 53 -4.18 -15.01 4.85
C GLU A 53 -3.86 -15.32 3.39
N ALA A 54 -4.87 -15.41 2.52
CA ALA A 54 -4.69 -15.65 1.09
C ALA A 54 -3.85 -14.58 0.37
N LEU A 55 -3.80 -13.36 0.92
CA LEU A 55 -3.00 -12.24 0.40
C LEU A 55 -1.60 -12.16 1.00
N ASN A 56 -1.27 -13.01 1.99
CA ASN A 56 0.03 -13.02 2.63
C ASN A 56 1.00 -13.96 1.90
N PRO A 57 1.99 -13.45 1.15
CA PRO A 57 2.91 -14.30 0.40
C PRO A 57 3.83 -15.16 1.28
N VAL A 58 3.93 -14.88 2.59
CA VAL A 58 4.71 -15.66 3.55
C VAL A 58 3.97 -16.93 4.01
N ALA A 59 2.65 -17.04 3.77
CA ALA A 59 1.83 -18.16 4.22
C ALA A 59 1.80 -19.35 3.23
N SER A 60 2.46 -19.25 2.07
CA SER A 60 2.59 -20.39 1.16
C SER A 60 3.64 -21.37 1.71
N PRO A 61 3.28 -22.61 2.12
CA PRO A 61 4.30 -23.64 2.29
C PRO A 61 4.91 -23.93 0.91
N ASP A 62 6.23 -23.79 0.78
CA ASP A 62 6.99 -24.25 -0.38
C ASP A 62 6.59 -25.69 -0.71
N PRO A 63 6.05 -26.01 -1.91
CA PRO A 63 5.82 -27.39 -2.31
C PRO A 63 7.11 -27.97 -2.91
N LEU A 64 8.14 -28.16 -2.08
CA LEU A 64 9.34 -28.93 -2.42
C LEU A 64 9.78 -29.75 -1.20
N ASP A 65 8.95 -30.71 -0.81
CA ASP A 65 9.44 -31.89 -0.10
C ASP A 65 9.71 -32.98 -1.16
N ASP A 66 11.00 -33.24 -1.35
CA ASP A 66 11.63 -34.28 -2.16
C ASP A 66 11.01 -35.67 -1.92
N GLU A 67 10.30 -36.21 -2.92
CA GLU A 67 9.96 -37.64 -3.00
C GLU A 67 10.54 -38.23 -4.29
N GLU A 68 11.87 -38.14 -4.48
CA GLU A 68 12.56 -38.80 -5.60
C GLU A 68 13.82 -39.51 -5.09
N GLY A 69 13.65 -40.78 -4.72
CA GLY A 69 14.77 -41.72 -4.76
C GLY A 69 14.72 -42.79 -3.69
N GLU A 70 13.98 -43.87 -3.93
CA GLU A 70 14.39 -45.22 -3.54
C GLU A 70 13.52 -46.30 -4.20
N GLN A 71 14.21 -47.13 -5.00
CA GLN A 71 13.91 -48.50 -5.47
C GLN A 71 13.39 -48.68 -6.91
#